data_AF-A0A8H4TP25-F1
#
_entry.id   AF-A0A8H4TP25-F1
#
_cell.length_a   1.000
_cell.length_b   1.000
_cell.length_c   1.000
_cell.angle_alpha   90.00
_cell.angle_beta   90.00
_cell.angle_gamma   90.00
#
_symmetry.space_group_name_H-M   'P 1'
#
loop_
_entity.id
_entity.type
_entity.pdbx_description
1 polymer ?
#
loop_
_entity_poly.entity_id
_entity_poly.type
_entity_poly.pdbx_seq_one_letter_code
_entity_poly.pdbx_strand_id
1 'polypeptide(L)'
;MSLGFDAGTAFTDVFSQVILDIVSKRRFVDGAIYSHASFPKYVSWMMDHGADIAAVVPAGFVPGVVHNATWAHYLMAALGKVVGQTHLISVELPDKVAEVAASQYVVDECKCRCSTQGCTPLVKFLEGLYWHGIPQIPSIRKTHAFRISEVLDSLLPGCKDDRVTYGWIYRATVRYITFCALGLRHTCCELANKGSTTIPDEEEIREIYEEDAVQVQMLEELFSDFEKEFETYPDLADFLMDVWVPKMEHVCTSLNSRELTSEEIRSAEGVGVIWEVCESEDTCGPEEVEYVNPESWARVGDLRSQMVQTNDYKPSAVEEWMRRLDDIAIDPERPVITM
;
A
#
# COMPACT_ATOMS: atom_id res chain seq x y z
N MET A 1 3.74 -21.53 -22.42
CA MET A 1 3.75 -21.20 -20.98
C MET A 1 2.36 -20.76 -20.63
N SER A 2 1.63 -21.59 -19.89
CA SER A 2 0.31 -21.23 -19.36
C SER A 2 0.52 -20.10 -18.34
N LEU A 3 -0.14 -18.96 -18.52
CA LEU A 3 -0.08 -17.79 -17.65
C LEU A 3 -0.81 -18.01 -16.30
N GLY A 4 -1.00 -19.26 -15.87
CA GLY A 4 -1.82 -19.57 -14.70
C GLY A 4 -3.32 -19.28 -14.89
N PHE A 5 -3.78 -19.04 -16.13
CA PHE A 5 -5.18 -19.00 -16.58
C PHE A 5 -5.17 -19.06 -18.12
N ASP A 6 -5.67 -20.15 -18.72
CA ASP A 6 -5.67 -20.41 -20.18
C ASP A 6 -7.11 -20.72 -20.64
N ALA A 7 -7.59 -20.30 -21.81
CA ALA A 7 -7.40 -19.12 -22.64
C ALA A 7 -8.62 -19.08 -23.57
N GLY A 8 -9.01 -17.89 -23.97
CA GLY A 8 -10.08 -17.70 -24.93
C GLY A 8 -10.65 -16.31 -24.85
N THR A 9 -9.77 -15.30 -24.66
CA THR A 9 -10.03 -13.84 -24.66
C THR A 9 -11.06 -13.31 -23.67
N ALA A 10 -12.21 -13.95 -23.47
CA ALA A 10 -13.27 -13.53 -22.57
C ALA A 10 -12.83 -13.48 -21.10
N PHE A 11 -12.07 -14.47 -20.62
CA PHE A 11 -11.60 -14.47 -19.22
C PHE A 11 -10.63 -13.31 -18.97
N THR A 12 -9.70 -13.10 -19.91
CA THR A 12 -8.74 -12.00 -19.88
C THR A 12 -9.42 -10.63 -19.96
N ASP A 13 -10.35 -10.44 -20.89
CA ASP A 13 -11.03 -9.17 -21.10
C ASP A 13 -11.93 -8.84 -19.90
N VAL A 14 -12.69 -9.82 -19.39
CA VAL A 14 -13.51 -9.66 -18.18
C VAL A 14 -12.61 -9.38 -16.98
N PHE A 15 -11.50 -10.09 -16.85
CA PHE A 15 -10.52 -9.89 -15.77
C PHE A 15 -9.94 -8.47 -15.79
N SER A 16 -9.43 -8.03 -16.95
CA SER A 16 -8.86 -6.69 -17.10
C SER A 16 -9.91 -5.61 -16.87
N GLN A 17 -11.17 -5.82 -17.27
CA GLN A 17 -12.28 -4.89 -16.98
C GLN A 17 -12.66 -4.87 -15.49
N VAL A 18 -12.77 -6.02 -14.83
CA VAL A 18 -13.03 -6.08 -13.38
C VAL A 18 -11.91 -5.38 -12.60
N ILE A 19 -10.66 -5.63 -12.96
CA ILE A 19 -9.51 -4.94 -12.35
C ILE A 19 -9.54 -3.43 -12.67
N LEU A 20 -9.79 -3.04 -13.92
CA LEU A 20 -9.96 -1.64 -14.30
C LEU A 20 -11.04 -0.97 -13.47
N ASP A 21 -12.21 -1.57 -13.33
CA ASP A 21 -13.33 -0.98 -12.64
C ASP A 21 -13.09 -0.88 -11.12
N ILE A 22 -12.46 -1.90 -10.53
CA ILE A 22 -12.04 -1.91 -9.11
C ILE A 22 -10.93 -0.87 -8.84
N VAL A 23 -9.94 -0.75 -9.72
CA VAL A 23 -8.75 0.10 -9.53
C VAL A 23 -8.99 1.57 -9.95
N SER A 24 -9.78 1.79 -11.00
CA SER A 24 -10.01 3.11 -11.64
C SER A 24 -11.23 3.87 -11.14
N LYS A 25 -11.97 3.33 -10.15
CA LYS A 25 -13.15 3.99 -9.55
C LYS A 25 -14.28 4.29 -10.55
N ARG A 26 -14.37 3.60 -11.69
CA ARG A 26 -15.45 3.86 -12.66
C ARG A 26 -16.79 3.38 -12.09
N ARG A 27 -17.72 4.32 -11.91
CA ARG A 27 -19.15 3.99 -11.78
C ARG A 27 -19.62 3.38 -13.09
N PHE A 28 -20.34 2.25 -13.05
CA PHE A 28 -21.18 1.88 -14.18
C PHE A 28 -22.19 3.00 -14.45
N VAL A 29 -22.58 3.14 -15.72
CA VAL A 29 -23.61 4.07 -16.20
C VAL A 29 -24.94 3.89 -15.43
N ASP A 30 -25.16 2.72 -14.83
CA ASP A 30 -26.38 2.36 -14.09
C ASP A 30 -26.27 2.51 -12.55
N GLY A 31 -25.24 3.15 -12.01
CA GLY A 31 -25.20 3.52 -10.58
C GLY A 31 -24.93 2.36 -9.60
N ALA A 32 -24.53 1.18 -10.08
CA ALA A 32 -24.06 0.10 -9.23
C ALA A 32 -22.73 0.49 -8.54
N ILE A 33 -22.74 0.49 -7.21
CA ILE A 33 -21.55 0.72 -6.39
C ILE A 33 -20.80 -0.60 -6.26
N TYR A 34 -19.57 -0.65 -6.77
CA TYR A 34 -18.67 -1.74 -6.42
C TYR A 34 -18.40 -1.70 -4.91
N SER A 35 -18.80 -2.76 -4.20
CA SER A 35 -18.36 -2.93 -2.82
C SER A 35 -16.90 -3.37 -2.83
N HIS A 36 -16.03 -2.43 -2.51
CA HIS A 36 -14.63 -2.63 -2.17
C HIS A 36 -14.38 -3.84 -1.23
N ALA A 37 -15.38 -4.23 -0.43
CA ALA A 37 -15.33 -5.37 0.46
C ALA A 37 -15.22 -6.75 -0.26
N SER A 38 -15.57 -6.84 -1.55
CA SER A 38 -15.48 -8.12 -2.29
C SER A 38 -14.11 -8.34 -2.95
N PHE A 39 -13.20 -7.37 -2.94
CA PHE A 39 -11.89 -7.50 -3.59
C PHE A 39 -11.03 -8.63 -3.00
N PRO A 40 -10.89 -8.79 -1.67
CA PRO A 40 -10.17 -9.93 -1.10
C PRO A 40 -10.75 -11.29 -1.54
N LYS A 41 -12.09 -11.41 -1.60
CA LYS A 41 -12.76 -12.64 -2.05
C LYS A 41 -12.46 -12.95 -3.51
N TYR A 42 -12.39 -11.92 -4.36
CA TYR A 42 -12.01 -12.06 -5.76
C TYR A 42 -10.58 -12.56 -5.91
N VAL A 43 -9.63 -12.04 -5.12
CA VAL A 43 -8.25 -12.53 -5.12
C VAL A 43 -8.17 -13.99 -4.72
N SER A 44 -8.88 -14.38 -3.65
CA SER A 44 -8.97 -15.78 -3.25
C SER A 44 -9.54 -16.67 -4.35
N TRP A 45 -10.64 -16.23 -4.98
CA TRP A 45 -11.27 -16.98 -6.07
C TRP A 45 -10.36 -17.19 -7.26
N MET A 46 -9.55 -16.19 -7.63
CA MET A 46 -8.54 -16.38 -8.66
C MET A 46 -7.57 -17.51 -8.31
N MET A 47 -7.04 -17.48 -7.08
CA MET A 47 -6.10 -18.50 -6.61
C MET A 47 -6.73 -19.89 -6.60
N ASP A 48 -8.02 -19.99 -6.25
CA ASP A 48 -8.78 -21.24 -6.31
C ASP A 48 -8.90 -21.81 -7.73
N HIS A 49 -8.85 -20.94 -8.75
CA HIS A 49 -8.93 -21.31 -10.15
C HIS A 49 -7.56 -21.39 -10.85
N GLY A 50 -6.47 -21.45 -10.08
CA GLY A 50 -5.14 -21.76 -10.59
C GLY A 50 -4.26 -20.55 -10.91
N ALA A 51 -4.64 -19.34 -10.48
CA ALA A 51 -3.80 -18.15 -10.64
C ALA A 51 -2.42 -18.39 -10.03
N ASP A 52 -1.38 -18.25 -10.85
CA ASP A 52 -0.03 -18.11 -10.33
C ASP A 52 0.21 -16.64 -9.99
N ILE A 53 -0.02 -16.31 -8.71
CA ILE A 53 0.18 -14.97 -8.18
C ILE A 53 1.67 -14.57 -8.09
N ALA A 54 2.59 -15.53 -8.16
CA ALA A 54 4.03 -15.26 -8.22
C ALA A 54 4.49 -14.98 -9.65
N ALA A 55 3.66 -15.29 -10.67
CA ALA A 55 3.96 -14.97 -12.04
C ALA A 55 4.00 -13.44 -12.27
N VAL A 56 4.90 -13.03 -13.17
CA VAL A 56 5.03 -11.65 -13.63
C VAL A 56 3.78 -11.27 -14.41
N VAL A 57 3.23 -10.09 -14.08
CA VAL A 57 2.10 -9.55 -14.82
C VAL A 57 2.59 -9.09 -16.20
N PRO A 58 1.97 -9.54 -17.31
CA PRO A 58 2.39 -9.10 -18.63
C PRO A 58 2.25 -7.58 -18.78
N ALA A 59 3.27 -6.94 -19.37
CA ALA A 59 3.26 -5.50 -19.58
C ALA A 59 2.03 -5.07 -20.39
N GLY A 60 1.33 -4.02 -19.92
CA GLY A 60 0.12 -3.51 -20.56
C GLY A 60 -1.15 -4.32 -20.35
N PHE A 61 -1.10 -5.44 -19.62
CA PHE A 61 -2.27 -6.30 -19.37
C PHE A 61 -3.29 -5.68 -18.41
N VAL A 62 -2.82 -4.99 -17.38
CA VAL A 62 -3.64 -4.18 -16.48
C VAL A 62 -2.99 -2.81 -16.28
N PRO A 63 -3.79 -1.77 -15.95
CA PRO A 63 -3.28 -0.41 -15.81
C PRO A 63 -2.24 -0.33 -14.70
N GLY A 64 -1.16 0.37 -15.00
CA GLY A 64 -0.14 0.70 -14.02
C GLY A 64 0.87 -0.41 -13.71
N VAL A 65 0.83 -1.53 -14.42
CA VAL A 65 1.88 -2.56 -14.30
C VAL A 65 3.14 -2.10 -14.99
N VAL A 66 4.21 -2.05 -14.20
CA VAL A 66 5.59 -1.83 -14.62
C VAL A 66 6.33 -3.18 -14.73
N HIS A 67 7.51 -3.18 -15.36
CA HIS A 67 8.30 -4.39 -15.62
C HIS A 67 8.55 -5.21 -14.34
N ASN A 68 8.47 -6.54 -14.46
CA ASN A 68 8.80 -7.55 -13.44
C ASN A 68 7.93 -7.53 -12.16
N ALA A 69 6.87 -6.72 -12.09
CA ALA A 69 5.90 -6.83 -11.01
C ALA A 69 5.11 -8.15 -11.12
N THR A 70 4.97 -8.88 -10.01
CA THR A 70 4.12 -10.07 -9.96
C THR A 70 2.66 -9.72 -9.67
N TRP A 71 1.76 -10.65 -9.92
CA TRP A 71 0.35 -10.52 -9.55
C TRP A 71 0.16 -10.23 -8.06
N ALA A 72 0.95 -10.85 -7.19
CA ALA A 72 0.93 -10.58 -5.75
C ALA A 72 1.24 -9.11 -5.45
N HIS A 73 2.25 -8.52 -6.09
CA HIS A 73 2.57 -7.09 -5.93
C HIS A 73 1.40 -6.21 -6.38
N TYR A 74 0.85 -6.49 -7.56
CA TYR A 74 -0.25 -5.72 -8.13
C TYR A 74 -1.49 -5.73 -7.23
N LEU A 75 -1.93 -6.93 -6.86
CA LEU A 75 -3.15 -7.13 -6.09
C LEU A 75 -3.01 -6.59 -4.68
N MET A 76 -1.83 -6.70 -4.05
CA MET A 76 -1.60 -6.14 -2.73
C MET A 76 -1.60 -4.61 -2.72
N ALA A 77 -1.01 -3.93 -3.71
CA ALA A 77 -1.13 -2.48 -3.79
C ALA A 77 -2.56 -2.02 -4.05
N ALA A 78 -3.30 -2.73 -4.91
CA ALA A 78 -4.72 -2.46 -5.13
C ALA A 78 -5.52 -2.65 -3.82
N LEU A 79 -5.25 -3.71 -3.08
CA LEU A 79 -5.88 -3.98 -1.78
C LEU A 79 -5.58 -2.86 -0.77
N GLY A 80 -4.32 -2.46 -0.65
CA GLY A 80 -3.91 -1.36 0.23
C GLY A 80 -4.63 -0.06 -0.10
N LYS A 81 -4.72 0.28 -1.39
CA LYS A 81 -5.47 1.46 -1.86
C LYS A 81 -6.94 1.40 -1.48
N VAL A 82 -7.56 0.24 -1.66
CA VAL A 82 -8.96 0.03 -1.30
C VAL A 82 -9.17 0.20 0.21
N VAL A 83 -8.38 -0.49 1.04
CA VAL A 83 -8.46 -0.41 2.50
C VAL A 83 -8.25 1.03 3.00
N GLY A 84 -7.25 1.73 2.43
CA GLY A 84 -6.95 3.12 2.78
C GLY A 84 -8.08 4.09 2.42
N GLN A 85 -8.82 3.85 1.34
CA GLN A 85 -9.90 4.73 0.88
C GLN A 85 -11.24 4.50 1.58
N THR A 86 -11.53 3.26 1.96
CA THR A 86 -12.87 2.92 2.47
C THR A 86 -12.95 2.83 3.99
N HIS A 87 -11.83 2.98 4.70
CA HIS A 87 -11.74 2.75 6.15
C HIS A 87 -12.34 1.38 6.56
N LEU A 88 -12.36 0.41 5.64
CA LEU A 88 -12.89 -0.94 5.86
C LEU A 88 -11.82 -1.77 6.56
N ILE A 89 -11.54 -1.42 7.81
CA ILE A 89 -10.52 -2.08 8.63
C ILE A 89 -11.00 -3.48 9.08
N SER A 90 -12.30 -3.80 8.97
CA SER A 90 -12.88 -5.05 9.51
C SER A 90 -13.13 -6.18 8.51
N VAL A 91 -12.46 -6.21 7.36
CA VAL A 91 -12.58 -7.36 6.46
C VAL A 91 -11.39 -8.25 6.69
N GLU A 92 -11.60 -9.33 7.45
CA GLU A 92 -10.63 -10.43 7.54
C GLU A 92 -10.32 -10.92 6.12
N LEU A 93 -9.03 -11.01 5.80
CA LEU A 93 -8.61 -11.53 4.50
C LEU A 93 -8.89 -13.04 4.47
N PRO A 94 -9.33 -13.60 3.33
CA PRO A 94 -9.28 -15.03 3.13
C PRO A 94 -7.85 -15.54 3.40
N ASP A 95 -7.69 -16.68 4.08
CA ASP A 95 -6.39 -17.21 4.54
C ASP A 95 -5.31 -17.18 3.45
N LYS A 96 -5.66 -17.61 2.23
CA LYS A 96 -4.75 -17.60 1.08
C LYS A 96 -4.27 -16.20 0.72
N VAL A 97 -5.12 -15.18 0.83
CA VAL A 97 -4.75 -13.79 0.56
C VAL A 97 -3.87 -13.24 1.67
N ALA A 98 -4.17 -13.61 2.93
CA ALA A 98 -3.33 -13.27 4.07
C ALA A 98 -1.93 -13.89 3.95
N GLU A 99 -1.81 -15.16 3.57
CA GLU A 99 -0.54 -15.84 3.32
C GLU A 99 0.31 -15.13 2.25
N VAL A 100 -0.33 -14.59 1.23
CA VAL A 100 0.34 -13.88 0.13
C VAL A 100 0.84 -12.52 0.58
N ALA A 101 0.00 -11.76 1.28
CA ALA A 101 0.41 -10.51 1.91
C ALA A 101 1.58 -10.78 2.88
N ALA A 102 1.53 -11.90 3.60
CA ALA A 102 2.53 -12.35 4.55
C ALA A 102 3.68 -13.17 3.93
N SER A 103 3.87 -13.15 2.61
CA SER A 103 4.99 -13.85 1.97
C SER A 103 6.23 -12.97 1.88
N GLN A 104 7.32 -13.42 2.52
CA GLN A 104 8.65 -12.82 2.38
C GLN A 104 9.44 -13.38 1.17
N TYR A 105 8.91 -14.40 0.49
CA TYR A 105 9.61 -15.10 -0.59
C TYR A 105 9.18 -14.64 -1.98
N VAL A 106 8.04 -13.96 -2.07
CA VAL A 106 7.62 -13.27 -3.29
C VAL A 106 8.23 -11.88 -3.23
N VAL A 107 9.33 -11.68 -3.94
CA VAL A 107 10.03 -10.39 -4.03
C VAL A 107 10.16 -9.96 -5.48
N ASP A 108 10.07 -8.66 -5.74
CA ASP A 108 10.47 -8.10 -7.03
C ASP A 108 12.00 -7.91 -7.09
N GLU A 109 12.51 -7.54 -8.26
CA GLU A 109 13.94 -7.28 -8.47
C GLU A 109 14.33 -5.84 -8.13
N CYS A 110 13.49 -5.08 -7.40
CA CYS A 110 13.80 -3.69 -7.12
C CYS A 110 14.96 -3.56 -6.11
N LYS A 111 15.74 -2.49 -6.26
CA LYS A 111 16.89 -2.19 -5.39
C LYS A 111 16.57 -1.13 -4.33
N CYS A 112 15.30 -0.76 -4.20
CA CYS A 112 14.88 0.32 -3.32
C CYS A 112 15.21 0.03 -1.84
N ARG A 113 15.68 1.06 -1.12
CA ARG A 113 16.07 0.93 0.30
C ARG A 113 14.89 0.72 1.26
N CYS A 114 13.65 0.82 0.77
CA CYS A 114 12.46 0.51 1.56
C CYS A 114 12.38 -0.98 1.97
N SER A 115 13.10 -1.86 1.27
CA SER A 115 13.27 -3.27 1.59
C SER A 115 14.73 -3.69 1.43
N THR A 116 15.11 -4.85 1.97
CA THR A 116 16.50 -5.34 1.93
C THR A 116 16.77 -6.30 0.77
N GLN A 117 15.75 -6.94 0.21
CA GLN A 117 15.89 -8.02 -0.78
C GLN A 117 14.95 -7.86 -2.00
N GLY A 118 14.41 -6.66 -2.20
CA GLY A 118 13.28 -6.41 -3.11
C GLY A 118 11.98 -6.16 -2.36
N CYS A 119 11.05 -5.44 -2.98
CA CYS A 119 9.75 -5.18 -2.37
C CYS A 119 8.97 -6.49 -2.27
N THR A 120 8.26 -6.68 -1.17
CA THR A 120 7.33 -7.80 -0.97
C THR A 120 5.89 -7.34 -1.25
N PRO A 121 4.94 -8.28 -1.39
CA PRO A 121 3.52 -7.97 -1.40
C PRO A 121 3.08 -7.13 -0.19
N LEU A 122 3.63 -7.38 1.01
CA LEU A 122 3.39 -6.54 2.19
C LEU A 122 3.82 -5.08 1.95
N VAL A 123 5.02 -4.85 1.41
CA VAL A 123 5.50 -3.49 1.12
C VAL A 123 4.58 -2.79 0.12
N LYS A 124 4.09 -3.51 -0.89
CA LYS A 124 3.13 -2.96 -1.86
C LYS A 124 1.76 -2.70 -1.25
N PHE A 125 1.31 -3.54 -0.34
CA PHE A 125 0.10 -3.29 0.44
C PHE A 125 0.23 -2.00 1.27
N LEU A 126 1.35 -1.84 1.99
CA LEU A 126 1.65 -0.62 2.75
C LEU A 126 1.75 0.58 1.81
N GLU A 127 2.39 0.48 0.66
CA GLU A 127 2.41 1.55 -0.36
C GLU A 127 1.01 1.99 -0.76
N GLY A 128 0.11 1.04 -1.02
CA GLY A 128 -1.29 1.33 -1.34
C GLY A 128 -2.05 2.05 -0.21
N LEU A 129 -1.78 1.72 1.06
CA LEU A 129 -2.39 2.40 2.21
C LEU A 129 -1.93 3.87 2.32
N TYR A 130 -0.73 4.19 1.84
CA TYR A 130 -0.02 5.46 2.07
C TYR A 130 -0.12 6.45 0.89
N TRP A 131 -1.34 6.70 0.42
CA TRP A 131 -1.60 7.44 -0.82
C TRP A 131 -1.16 8.93 -0.83
N HIS A 132 -0.78 9.52 0.31
CA HIS A 132 -0.52 10.97 0.42
C HIS A 132 0.88 11.34 0.93
N GLY A 133 1.83 10.39 0.95
CA GLY A 133 3.06 10.58 1.71
C GLY A 133 2.78 10.63 3.22
N ILE A 134 3.82 10.65 4.04
CA ILE A 134 3.68 11.04 5.45
C ILE A 134 4.04 12.52 5.48
N PRO A 135 3.07 13.45 5.59
CA PRO A 135 3.39 14.83 5.90
C PRO A 135 4.27 14.84 7.15
N GLN A 136 5.29 15.70 7.18
CA GLN A 136 6.21 15.82 8.33
C GLN A 136 5.54 16.36 9.61
N ILE A 137 4.21 16.30 9.69
CA ILE A 137 3.37 16.79 10.78
C ILE A 137 3.22 15.70 11.85
N PRO A 138 3.62 15.95 13.11
CA PRO A 138 3.61 14.96 14.20
C PRO A 138 2.24 14.30 14.48
N SER A 139 1.15 15.06 14.43
CA SER A 139 -0.21 14.54 14.68
C SER A 139 -0.64 13.51 13.64
N ILE A 140 -0.24 13.70 12.38
CA ILE A 140 -0.52 12.78 11.28
C ILE A 140 0.24 11.47 11.51
N ARG A 141 1.50 11.55 11.95
CA ARG A 141 2.31 10.36 12.24
C ARG A 141 1.69 9.41 13.27
N LYS A 142 1.15 9.96 14.37
CA LYS A 142 0.43 9.19 15.40
C LYS A 142 -0.79 8.47 14.84
N THR A 143 -1.62 9.18 14.07
CA THR A 143 -2.79 8.58 13.41
C THR A 143 -2.39 7.49 12.43
N HIS A 144 -1.30 7.69 11.69
CA HIS A 144 -0.79 6.70 10.74
C HIS A 144 -0.25 5.45 11.44
N ALA A 145 0.54 5.60 12.50
CA ALA A 145 1.03 4.48 13.30
C ALA A 145 -0.11 3.61 13.85
N PHE A 146 -1.13 4.26 14.43
CA PHE A 146 -2.32 3.57 14.91
C PHE A 146 -3.08 2.84 13.79
N ARG A 147 -3.25 3.48 12.63
CA ARG A 147 -3.95 2.87 11.49
C ARG A 147 -3.20 1.66 10.94
N ILE A 148 -1.87 1.70 10.85
CA ILE A 148 -1.09 0.53 10.41
C ILE A 148 -1.32 -0.64 11.35
N SER A 149 -1.17 -0.43 12.65
CA SER A 149 -1.30 -1.52 13.61
C SER A 149 -2.70 -2.11 13.57
N GLU A 150 -3.75 -1.28 13.54
CA GLU A 150 -5.14 -1.73 13.45
C GLU A 150 -5.40 -2.55 12.17
N VAL A 151 -4.87 -2.09 11.04
CA VAL A 151 -5.03 -2.77 9.74
C VAL A 151 -4.26 -4.09 9.72
N LEU A 152 -3.00 -4.13 10.16
CA LEU A 152 -2.22 -5.37 10.19
C LEU A 152 -2.83 -6.39 11.17
N ASP A 153 -3.30 -5.93 12.33
CA ASP A 153 -3.99 -6.78 13.30
C ASP A 153 -5.27 -7.39 12.75
N SER A 154 -6.02 -6.62 11.95
CA SER A 154 -7.29 -7.05 11.39
C SER A 154 -7.11 -7.95 10.16
N LEU A 155 -6.09 -7.69 9.34
CA LEU A 155 -5.85 -8.44 8.11
C LEU A 155 -5.04 -9.72 8.35
N LEU A 156 -4.18 -9.72 9.38
CA LEU A 156 -3.25 -10.79 9.67
C LEU A 156 -3.31 -11.17 11.16
N PRO A 157 -4.47 -11.61 11.68
CA PRO A 157 -4.67 -11.85 13.11
C PRO A 157 -3.70 -12.89 13.68
N GLY A 158 -3.26 -13.87 12.88
CA GLY A 158 -2.26 -14.87 13.27
C GLY A 158 -0.87 -14.30 13.60
N CYS A 159 -0.59 -13.04 13.24
CA CYS A 159 0.69 -12.38 13.53
C CYS A 159 0.92 -12.11 15.02
N LYS A 160 -0.16 -11.96 15.81
CA LYS A 160 -0.05 -11.67 17.25
C LYS A 160 0.48 -12.88 18.03
N ASP A 161 0.09 -14.07 17.61
CA ASP A 161 0.33 -15.30 18.37
C ASP A 161 1.65 -16.00 17.98
N ASP A 162 2.16 -15.76 16.77
CA ASP A 162 3.39 -16.40 16.26
C ASP A 162 4.45 -15.39 15.80
N ARG A 163 5.14 -14.81 16.79
CA ARG A 163 6.26 -13.88 16.57
C ARG A 163 7.44 -14.49 15.81
N VAL A 164 7.63 -15.82 15.88
CA VAL A 164 8.73 -16.48 15.18
C VAL A 164 8.47 -16.48 13.68
N THR A 165 7.24 -16.83 13.28
CA THR A 165 6.83 -16.85 11.88
C THR A 165 6.60 -15.46 11.32
N TYR A 166 6.02 -14.54 12.10
CA TYR A 166 5.58 -13.22 11.61
C TYR A 166 6.48 -12.06 12.02
N GLY A 167 7.58 -12.30 12.74
CA GLY A 167 8.51 -11.23 13.15
C GLY A 167 9.13 -10.45 11.98
N TRP A 168 9.15 -11.03 10.77
CA TRP A 168 9.60 -10.32 9.58
C TRP A 168 8.59 -9.26 9.12
N ILE A 169 7.28 -9.43 9.36
CA ILE A 169 6.23 -8.44 9.02
C ILE A 169 6.47 -7.16 9.81
N TYR A 170 6.72 -7.30 11.11
CA TYR A 170 7.13 -6.19 11.96
C TYR A 170 8.34 -5.46 11.37
N ARG A 171 9.42 -6.19 11.07
CA ARG A 171 10.67 -5.63 10.54
C ARG A 171 10.44 -4.89 9.23
N ALA A 172 9.72 -5.52 8.29
CA ALA A 172 9.38 -4.92 7.01
C ALA A 172 8.51 -3.68 7.16
N THR A 173 7.54 -3.70 8.09
CA THR A 173 6.63 -2.58 8.35
C THR A 173 7.37 -1.39 8.94
N VAL A 174 8.14 -1.60 10.02
CA VAL A 174 8.91 -0.54 10.68
C VAL A 174 9.95 0.04 9.73
N ARG A 175 10.64 -0.80 8.94
CA ARG A 175 11.57 -0.31 7.92
C ARG A 175 10.86 0.58 6.90
N TYR A 176 9.75 0.11 6.34
CA TYR A 176 8.98 0.83 5.34
C TYR A 176 8.50 2.20 5.84
N ILE A 177 7.89 2.25 7.03
CA ILE A 177 7.33 3.49 7.56
C ILE A 177 8.41 4.47 7.98
N THR A 178 9.56 3.96 8.47
CA THR A 178 10.74 4.79 8.79
C THR A 178 11.33 5.37 7.51
N PHE A 179 11.45 4.55 6.45
CA PHE A 179 11.87 5.00 5.14
C PHE A 179 11.00 6.16 4.63
N CYS A 180 9.66 6.01 4.68
CA CYS A 180 8.74 7.07 4.28
C CYS A 180 8.85 8.32 5.17
N ALA A 181 9.00 8.15 6.49
CA ALA A 181 9.09 9.27 7.42
C ALA A 181 10.38 10.09 7.25
N LEU A 182 11.47 9.46 6.80
CA LEU A 182 12.73 10.14 6.44
C LEU A 182 12.66 10.86 5.09
N GLY A 183 11.56 10.72 4.34
CA GLY A 183 11.39 11.35 3.03
C GLY A 183 12.26 10.73 1.93
N LEU A 184 12.71 9.49 2.11
CA LEU A 184 13.50 8.77 1.12
C LEU A 184 12.69 8.50 -0.15
N ARG A 185 13.33 8.60 -1.31
CA ARG A 185 12.67 8.39 -2.60
C ARG A 185 12.62 6.93 -2.97
N HIS A 186 11.43 6.48 -3.36
CA HIS A 186 11.25 5.14 -3.88
C HIS A 186 11.92 5.00 -5.25
N THR A 187 12.79 4.01 -5.39
CA THR A 187 13.33 3.52 -6.68
C THR A 187 12.67 2.19 -7.07
N CYS A 188 11.60 1.82 -6.37
CA CYS A 188 10.83 0.62 -6.67
C CYS A 188 9.76 0.88 -7.73
N CYS A 189 9.21 -0.21 -8.25
CA CYS A 189 8.08 -0.25 -9.15
C CYS A 189 6.84 0.48 -8.58
N GLU A 190 6.63 1.77 -8.87
CA GLU A 190 5.32 2.37 -8.58
C GLU A 190 4.27 1.64 -9.43
N LEU A 191 3.29 1.02 -8.77
CA LEU A 191 2.13 0.51 -9.49
C LEU A 191 1.32 1.72 -9.95
N ALA A 192 1.57 2.11 -11.20
CA ALA A 192 1.32 3.45 -11.72
C ALA A 192 -0.16 3.80 -11.67
N ASN A 193 -0.47 4.52 -10.61
CA ASN A 193 -1.78 5.07 -10.32
C ASN A 193 -1.67 6.61 -10.16
N LYS A 194 -0.53 7.17 -10.61
CA LYS A 194 -0.16 8.60 -10.55
C LYS A 194 0.17 9.23 -11.90
N GLY A 195 -0.03 8.54 -13.03
CA GLY A 195 0.15 9.13 -14.36
C GLY A 195 1.58 9.57 -14.73
N SER A 196 2.53 9.56 -13.80
CA SER A 196 3.96 9.72 -14.09
C SER A 196 4.53 8.39 -14.53
N THR A 197 5.14 8.41 -15.70
CA THR A 197 5.54 7.26 -16.50
C THR A 197 7.04 7.32 -16.64
N THR A 198 7.77 6.70 -15.71
CA THR A 198 9.16 6.27 -15.89
C THR A 198 9.60 5.55 -14.62
N ILE A 199 10.05 4.31 -14.78
CA ILE A 199 10.91 3.68 -13.77
C ILE A 199 12.24 4.45 -13.86
N PRO A 200 12.80 4.92 -12.73
CA PRO A 200 14.12 5.54 -12.74
C PRO A 200 15.13 4.62 -13.41
N ASP A 201 15.91 5.16 -14.35
CA ASP A 201 16.99 4.39 -14.96
C ASP A 201 18.16 4.20 -13.98
N GLU A 202 19.17 3.42 -14.36
CA GLU A 202 20.30 3.14 -13.46
C GLU A 202 21.12 4.39 -13.08
N GLU A 203 21.08 5.46 -13.88
CA GLU A 203 21.73 6.72 -13.56
C GLU A 203 20.89 7.49 -12.54
N GLU A 204 19.58 7.64 -12.79
CA GLU A 204 18.66 8.31 -11.87
C GLU A 204 18.61 7.61 -10.50
N ILE A 205 18.63 6.27 -10.47
CA ILE A 205 18.73 5.50 -9.22
C ILE A 205 20.03 5.85 -8.48
N ARG A 206 21.14 6.03 -9.19
CA ARG A 206 22.43 6.35 -8.59
C ARG A 206 22.42 7.77 -8.01
N GLU A 207 21.92 8.74 -8.76
CA GLU A 207 21.75 10.12 -8.31
C GLU A 207 20.89 10.17 -7.04
N ILE A 208 19.74 9.47 -7.04
CA ILE A 208 18.88 9.34 -5.86
C ILE A 208 19.66 8.76 -4.67
N TYR A 209 20.47 7.72 -4.87
CA TYR A 209 21.25 7.11 -3.78
C TYR A 209 22.34 8.01 -3.23
N GLU A 210 22.98 8.81 -4.08
CA GLU A 210 24.00 9.77 -3.66
C GLU A 210 23.38 10.91 -2.86
N GLU A 211 22.25 11.45 -3.33
CA GLU A 211 21.50 12.52 -2.67
C GLU A 211 20.87 12.07 -1.34
N ASP A 212 20.34 10.85 -1.29
CA ASP A 212 19.68 10.29 -0.10
C ASP A 212 20.67 9.61 0.86
N ALA A 213 21.98 9.62 0.60
CA ALA A 213 22.97 8.82 1.33
C ALA A 213 22.93 9.05 2.85
N VAL A 214 22.75 10.30 3.29
CA VAL A 214 22.67 10.66 4.72
C VAL A 214 21.41 10.08 5.36
N GLN A 215 20.26 10.22 4.71
CA GLN A 215 18.99 9.69 5.18
C GLN A 215 18.97 8.15 5.14
N VAL A 216 19.64 7.52 4.17
CA VAL A 216 19.82 6.06 4.12
C VAL A 216 20.67 5.59 5.30
N GLN A 217 21.75 6.29 5.63
CA GLN A 217 22.53 5.97 6.84
C GLN A 217 21.66 6.08 8.11
N MET A 218 20.89 7.16 8.23
CA MET A 218 19.96 7.34 9.35
C MET A 218 18.92 6.23 9.43
N LEU A 219 18.39 5.76 8.28
CA LEU A 219 17.48 4.63 8.24
C LEU A 219 18.10 3.37 8.84
N GLU A 220 19.34 3.02 8.45
CA GLU A 220 19.99 1.80 8.95
C GLU A 220 20.33 1.91 10.45
N GLU A 221 20.76 3.08 10.92
CA GLU A 221 21.03 3.33 12.34
C GLU A 221 19.75 3.22 13.18
N LEU A 222 18.68 3.92 12.77
CA LEU A 222 17.38 3.88 13.44
C LEU A 222 16.80 2.46 13.44
N PHE A 223 16.90 1.75 12.31
CA PHE A 223 16.36 0.41 12.19
C PHE A 223 17.10 -0.59 13.09
N SER A 224 18.44 -0.52 13.16
CA SER A 224 19.24 -1.33 14.09
C SER A 224 18.82 -1.11 15.56
N ASP A 225 18.47 0.12 15.93
CA ASP A 225 17.96 0.39 17.27
C ASP A 225 16.54 -0.14 17.46
N PHE A 226 15.65 0.09 16.50
CA PHE A 226 14.26 -0.38 16.56
C PHE A 226 14.17 -1.90 16.66
N GLU A 227 15.02 -2.64 15.94
CA GLU A 227 15.08 -4.10 16.04
C GLU A 227 15.39 -4.57 17.47
N LYS A 228 16.34 -3.92 18.16
CA LYS A 228 16.69 -4.25 19.55
C LYS A 228 15.59 -3.85 20.52
N GLU A 229 15.02 -2.66 20.34
CA GLU A 229 13.98 -2.13 21.23
C GLU A 229 12.71 -2.99 21.15
N PHE A 230 12.33 -3.45 19.95
CA PHE A 230 11.13 -4.27 19.75
C PHE A 230 11.15 -5.64 20.40
N GLU A 231 12.32 -6.24 20.64
CA GLU A 231 12.45 -7.50 21.38
C GLU A 231 11.78 -7.42 22.77
N THR A 232 11.63 -6.20 23.31
CA THR A 232 11.04 -5.95 24.63
C THR A 232 9.53 -5.64 24.62
N TYR A 233 8.93 -5.44 23.44
CA TYR A 233 7.52 -5.02 23.33
C TYR A 233 6.59 -6.19 23.00
N PRO A 234 5.36 -6.24 23.54
CA PRO A 234 4.41 -7.34 23.37
C PRO A 234 3.68 -7.35 22.02
N ASP A 235 3.55 -6.21 21.34
CA ASP A 235 3.03 -6.12 19.97
C ASP A 235 3.55 -4.87 19.22
N LEU A 236 3.20 -4.79 17.93
CA LEU A 236 3.59 -3.69 17.04
C LEU A 236 2.90 -2.38 17.44
N ALA A 237 1.66 -2.41 17.94
CA ALA A 237 0.91 -1.20 18.26
C ALA A 237 1.58 -0.44 19.41
N ASP A 238 1.89 -1.15 20.50
CA ASP A 238 2.57 -0.60 21.67
C ASP A 238 3.96 -0.06 21.28
N PHE A 239 4.72 -0.84 20.50
CA PHE A 239 6.03 -0.38 20.02
C PHE A 239 5.94 0.89 19.18
N LEU A 240 4.98 0.96 18.25
CA LEU A 240 4.84 2.12 17.37
C LEU A 240 4.53 3.38 18.18
N MET A 241 3.67 3.27 19.19
CA MET A 241 3.22 4.41 19.99
C MET A 241 4.26 4.84 21.04
N ASP A 242 4.92 3.89 21.69
CA ASP A 242 5.83 4.16 22.81
C ASP A 242 7.26 4.46 22.36
N VAL A 243 7.69 3.89 21.23
CA VAL A 243 9.08 3.99 20.75
C VAL A 243 9.17 4.73 19.42
N TRP A 244 8.52 4.18 18.38
CA TRP A 244 8.75 4.65 17.02
C TRP A 244 8.27 6.10 16.82
N VAL A 245 7.05 6.41 17.24
CA VAL A 245 6.47 7.75 17.12
C VAL A 245 7.34 8.81 17.83
N PRO A 246 7.67 8.69 19.13
CA PRO A 246 8.51 9.67 19.82
C PRO A 246 9.89 9.84 19.20
N LYS A 247 10.56 8.74 18.83
CA LYS A 247 11.90 8.78 18.23
C LYS A 247 11.88 9.48 16.88
N MET A 248 10.89 9.14 16.04
CA MET A 248 10.75 9.81 14.75
C MET A 248 10.36 11.27 14.89
N GLU A 249 9.50 11.65 15.86
CA GLU A 249 9.16 13.07 16.12
C GLU A 249 10.42 13.89 16.40
N HIS A 250 11.33 13.36 17.21
CA HIS A 250 12.63 13.99 17.47
C HIS A 250 13.48 14.11 16.19
N VAL A 251 13.66 13.00 15.47
CA VAL A 251 14.47 12.97 14.23
C VAL A 251 13.95 13.97 13.19
N CYS A 252 12.65 14.00 12.93
CA CYS A 252 12.08 14.89 11.93
C CYS A 252 12.12 16.35 12.36
N THR A 253 11.98 16.63 13.66
CA THR A 253 12.18 17.99 14.19
C THR A 253 13.63 18.44 13.96
N SER A 254 14.60 17.56 14.24
CA SER A 254 16.01 17.86 13.98
C SER A 254 16.29 18.11 12.50
N LEU A 255 15.76 17.28 11.59
CA LEU A 255 15.89 17.46 10.14
C LEU A 255 15.28 18.79 9.66
N ASN A 256 14.10 19.15 10.15
CA ASN A 256 13.41 20.39 9.77
C ASN A 256 14.03 21.64 10.40
N SER A 257 14.78 21.50 11.51
CA SER A 257 15.45 22.61 12.19
C SER A 257 16.77 23.02 11.54
N ARG A 258 17.23 22.32 10.48
CA ARG A 258 18.46 22.64 9.77
C ARG A 258 18.32 23.96 9.01
N GLU A 259 18.94 25.01 9.51
CA GLU A 259 19.12 26.25 8.75
C GLU A 259 20.09 26.02 7.60
N LEU A 260 19.73 26.48 6.39
CA LEU A 260 20.65 26.51 5.27
C LEU A 260 21.79 27.49 5.58
N THR A 261 23.02 27.05 5.34
CA THR A 261 24.17 27.93 5.46
C THR A 261 24.09 29.05 4.43
N SER A 262 24.68 30.20 4.73
CA SER A 262 24.73 31.32 3.77
C SER A 262 25.44 30.95 2.46
N GLU A 263 26.28 29.92 2.47
CA GLU A 263 26.95 29.41 1.26
C GLU A 263 26.02 28.53 0.41
N GLU A 264 25.24 27.63 1.02
CA GLU A 264 24.20 26.87 0.33
C GLU A 264 23.15 27.80 -0.28
N ILE A 265 22.72 28.83 0.45
CA ILE A 265 21.77 29.84 -0.06
C ILE A 265 22.33 30.53 -1.30
N ARG A 266 23.55 31.07 -1.21
CA ARG A 266 24.20 31.76 -2.35
C ARG A 266 24.44 30.83 -3.54
N SER A 267 24.77 29.56 -3.28
CA SER A 267 24.98 28.58 -4.34
C SER A 267 23.69 28.26 -5.07
N ALA A 268 22.58 28.09 -4.33
CA ALA A 268 21.26 27.87 -4.89
C ALA A 268 20.78 29.08 -5.71
N GLU A 269 20.96 30.30 -5.19
CA GLU A 269 20.69 31.54 -5.95
C GLU A 269 21.53 31.63 -7.23
N GLY A 270 22.79 31.19 -7.16
CA GLY A 270 23.71 31.16 -8.30
C GLY A 270 23.26 30.26 -9.46
N VAL A 271 22.46 29.22 -9.17
CA VAL A 271 21.82 28.36 -10.19
C VAL A 271 20.38 28.79 -10.54
N GLY A 272 19.94 29.95 -10.04
CA GLY A 272 18.65 30.56 -10.38
C GLY A 272 17.49 30.21 -9.46
N VAL A 273 17.74 29.63 -8.28
CA VAL A 273 16.70 29.42 -7.26
C VAL A 273 16.26 30.78 -6.72
N ILE A 274 14.96 31.07 -6.83
CA ILE A 274 14.34 32.28 -6.26
C ILE A 274 13.59 31.85 -5.00
N TRP A 275 13.95 32.43 -3.86
CA TRP A 275 13.29 32.16 -2.59
C TRP A 275 11.99 32.96 -2.51
N GLU A 276 10.85 32.29 -2.50
CA GLU A 276 9.60 32.92 -2.07
C GLU A 276 9.65 33.07 -0.54
N VAL A 277 9.63 34.32 -0.09
CA VAL A 277 9.38 34.62 1.32
C VAL A 277 7.91 34.32 1.56
N CYS A 278 7.61 33.21 2.23
CA CYS A 278 6.30 33.02 2.85
C CYS A 278 6.16 34.09 3.94
N GLU A 279 5.55 35.23 3.59
CA GLU A 279 5.23 36.29 4.54
C GLU A 279 4.20 35.79 5.56
N SER A 280 4.69 35.23 6.66
CA SER A 280 4.01 34.96 7.93
C SER A 280 2.80 33.99 7.93
N GLU A 281 2.79 33.20 8.99
CA GLU A 281 1.65 32.46 9.55
C GLU A 281 0.37 33.33 9.52
N ASP A 282 -0.61 32.99 8.66
CA ASP A 282 -2.07 33.27 8.80
C ASP A 282 -2.87 33.27 7.48
N THR A 283 -2.30 32.99 6.30
CA THR A 283 -3.09 32.89 5.06
C THR A 283 -2.72 31.73 4.14
N CYS A 284 -2.59 30.52 4.69
CA CYS A 284 -3.08 29.36 3.94
C CYS A 284 -4.61 29.40 4.07
N GLY A 285 -5.29 29.95 3.07
CA GLY A 285 -6.74 29.75 2.95
C GLY A 285 -7.03 28.26 3.09
N PRO A 286 -8.12 27.85 3.76
CA PRO A 286 -8.41 26.45 3.91
C PRO A 286 -8.60 25.87 2.51
N GLU A 287 -7.62 25.12 2.02
CA GLU A 287 -7.99 23.93 1.28
C GLU A 287 -8.85 23.16 2.28
N GLU A 288 -10.14 23.06 1.98
CA GLU A 288 -11.14 22.33 2.76
C GLU A 288 -10.74 20.86 2.84
N VAL A 289 -9.71 20.56 3.63
CA VAL A 289 -9.54 19.24 4.22
C VAL A 289 -10.45 19.27 5.42
N GLU A 290 -11.63 18.70 5.23
CA GLU A 290 -12.64 18.51 6.28
C GLU A 290 -11.94 17.90 7.51
N TYR A 291 -11.66 18.73 8.52
CA TYR A 291 -11.09 18.28 9.77
C TYR A 291 -12.15 17.43 10.47
N VAL A 292 -12.05 16.12 10.31
CA VAL A 292 -12.92 15.18 11.01
C VAL A 292 -12.50 15.18 12.49
N ASN A 293 -13.27 15.91 13.30
CA ASN A 293 -13.13 15.99 14.75
C ASN A 293 -12.93 14.57 15.33
N PRO A 294 -11.93 14.35 16.21
CA PRO A 294 -11.71 13.08 16.88
C PRO A 294 -12.95 12.48 17.58
N GLU A 295 -13.86 13.33 18.09
CA GLU A 295 -15.13 12.89 18.69
C GLU A 295 -16.15 12.35 17.67
N SER A 296 -15.96 12.65 16.37
CA SER A 296 -16.74 12.06 15.26
C SER A 296 -16.48 10.55 15.15
N TRP A 297 -15.26 10.09 15.44
CA TRP A 297 -14.91 8.66 15.37
C TRP A 297 -15.67 7.80 16.38
N ALA A 298 -16.01 8.36 17.55
CA ALA A 298 -16.86 7.69 18.54
C ALA A 298 -18.30 7.51 18.04
N ARG A 299 -18.83 8.47 17.26
CA ARG A 299 -20.16 8.38 16.63
C ARG A 299 -20.21 7.44 15.41
N VAL A 300 -19.08 7.21 14.72
CA VAL A 300 -18.99 6.24 13.63
C VAL A 300 -19.12 4.80 14.14
N GLY A 301 -18.63 4.50 15.35
CA GLY A 301 -18.88 3.22 16.02
C GLY A 301 -20.37 2.94 16.28
N ASP A 302 -21.14 3.97 16.62
CA ASP A 302 -22.60 3.90 16.81
C ASP A 302 -23.35 3.72 15.47
N LEU A 303 -22.91 4.41 14.41
CA LEU A 303 -23.46 4.24 13.05
C LEU A 303 -23.16 2.84 12.48
N ARG A 304 -21.99 2.28 12.77
CA ARG A 304 -21.62 0.90 12.40
C ARG A 304 -22.55 -0.12 13.04
N SER A 305 -22.93 0.09 14.30
CA SER A 305 -23.89 -0.76 15.01
C SER A 305 -25.32 -0.65 14.45
N GLN A 306 -25.67 0.50 13.88
CA GLN A 306 -26.98 0.72 13.23
C GLN A 306 -27.04 0.19 11.79
N MET A 307 -25.94 0.27 11.00
CA MET A 307 -25.89 -0.29 9.64
C MET A 307 -25.91 -1.83 9.60
N VAL A 308 -25.48 -2.50 10.67
CA VAL A 308 -25.57 -3.96 10.81
C VAL A 308 -27.03 -4.45 10.91
N GLN A 309 -27.99 -3.59 11.27
CA GLN A 309 -29.38 -4.00 11.49
C GLN A 309 -30.31 -3.89 10.27
N THR A 310 -29.84 -3.35 9.15
CA THR A 310 -30.63 -3.30 7.91
C THR A 310 -29.75 -3.58 6.70
N ASN A 311 -29.51 -4.85 6.37
CA ASN A 311 -28.95 -5.18 5.07
C ASN A 311 -29.62 -6.43 4.52
N ASP A 312 -30.63 -6.22 3.68
CA ASP A 312 -31.02 -7.22 2.68
C ASP A 312 -29.78 -7.43 1.79
N TYR A 313 -29.05 -8.52 2.04
CA TYR A 313 -27.79 -8.84 1.37
C TYR A 313 -28.04 -9.07 -0.13
N LYS A 314 -27.82 -8.03 -0.95
CA LYS A 314 -27.67 -8.16 -2.39
C LYS A 314 -26.20 -8.45 -2.70
N PRO A 315 -25.87 -9.51 -3.47
CA PRO A 315 -24.51 -9.81 -3.89
C PRO A 315 -23.89 -8.60 -4.59
N SER A 316 -22.59 -8.36 -4.37
CA SER A 316 -21.89 -7.31 -5.11
C SER A 316 -21.77 -7.70 -6.60
N ALA A 317 -21.63 -6.71 -7.48
CA ALA A 317 -21.43 -6.97 -8.92
C ALA A 317 -20.24 -7.92 -9.19
N VAL A 318 -19.19 -7.88 -8.35
CA VAL A 318 -18.04 -8.79 -8.44
C VAL A 318 -18.45 -10.22 -8.08
N GLU A 319 -19.22 -10.41 -7.00
CA GLU A 319 -19.71 -11.74 -6.59
C GLU A 319 -20.66 -12.34 -7.63
N GLU A 320 -21.45 -11.52 -8.32
CA GLU A 320 -22.27 -11.97 -9.45
C GLU A 320 -21.42 -12.41 -10.64
N TRP A 321 -20.38 -11.64 -10.98
CA TRP A 321 -19.45 -12.02 -12.06
C TRP A 321 -18.66 -13.30 -11.75
N MET A 322 -18.15 -13.45 -10.52
CA MET A 322 -17.48 -14.67 -10.07
C MET A 322 -18.39 -15.88 -10.26
N ARG A 323 -19.65 -15.77 -9.83
CA ARG A 323 -20.64 -16.85 -10.01
C ARG A 323 -20.89 -17.17 -11.48
N ARG A 324 -21.03 -16.15 -12.33
CA ARG A 324 -21.19 -16.36 -13.79
C ARG A 324 -19.98 -17.06 -14.40
N LEU A 325 -18.76 -16.73 -13.95
CA LEU A 325 -17.54 -17.39 -14.41
C LEU A 325 -17.46 -18.84 -13.91
N ASP A 326 -17.87 -19.13 -12.68
CA ASP A 326 -18.00 -20.49 -12.16
C ASP A 326 -19.00 -21.31 -12.99
N ASP A 327 -20.17 -20.73 -13.30
CA ASP A 327 -21.18 -21.38 -14.13
C ASP A 327 -20.64 -21.70 -15.54
N ILE A 328 -19.82 -20.81 -16.11
CA ILE A 328 -19.16 -21.02 -17.42
C ILE A 328 -18.05 -22.08 -17.32
N ALA A 329 -17.29 -22.12 -16.22
CA ALA A 329 -16.20 -23.07 -16.03
C ALA A 329 -16.69 -24.52 -15.88
N ILE A 330 -17.93 -24.69 -15.40
CA ILE A 330 -18.56 -25.99 -15.14
C ILE A 330 -19.38 -26.49 -16.35
N ASP A 331 -19.53 -25.69 -17.42
CA ASP A 331 -20.30 -26.08 -18.62
C ASP A 331 -19.68 -27.30 -19.36
N PRO A 332 -20.33 -28.47 -19.34
CA PRO A 332 -19.82 -29.69 -19.96
C PRO A 332 -19.88 -29.69 -21.50
N GLU A 333 -20.56 -28.73 -22.14
CA GLU A 333 -20.63 -28.61 -23.61
C GLU A 333 -19.60 -27.66 -24.21
N ARG A 334 -18.61 -27.21 -23.42
CA ARG A 334 -17.58 -26.27 -23.89
C ARG A 334 -16.79 -26.86 -25.08
N PRO A 335 -16.76 -26.19 -26.26
CA PRO A 335 -15.85 -26.58 -27.33
C PRO A 335 -14.41 -26.37 -26.85
N VAL A 336 -13.65 -27.45 -26.81
CA VAL A 336 -12.20 -27.40 -26.59
C VAL A 336 -11.59 -26.67 -27.77
N ILE A 337 -11.22 -25.40 -27.59
CA ILE A 337 -10.42 -24.68 -28.57
C ILE A 337 -9.03 -25.31 -28.52
N THR A 338 -8.81 -26.24 -29.43
CA THR A 338 -7.52 -26.86 -29.68
C THR A 338 -6.64 -25.83 -30.38
N MET A 339 -5.49 -25.49 -29.79
CA MET A 339 -4.41 -24.84 -30.52
C MET A 339 -3.72 -25.84 -31.45
#